data_AF-A0A7C3TND0-F1
#
_entry.id   AF-A0A7C3TND0-F1
#
_cell.length_a   1.000
_cell.length_b   1.000
_cell.length_c   1.000
_cell.angle_alpha   90.00
_cell.angle_beta   90.00
_cell.angle_gamma   90.00
#
_symmetry.space_group_name_H-M   'P 1'
#
loop_
_entity.id
_entity.type
_entity.pdbx_description
1 polymer ?
#
loop_
_entity_poly.entity_id
_entity_poly.type
_entity_poly.pdbx_seq_one_letter_code
_entity_poly.pdbx_strand_id
1 'polypeptide(L)'
;MNRWRFLLVATLSCICAQLAMAAGPSTRRADEAVAVPVDLISAALGKGTMDDEVYTIVKPRKDLLVSQIDMGDVPAAAGLASVFHFFPCPCGKTNLIGQFCVADYELNVVVDELRKADIQIASVAPMLLGEKPRVFIIRFFARAEAAGLVEGLRNALRWTSDKPKPRK
;
A
#
# COMPACT_ATOMS: atom_id res chain seq x y z
N MET A 1 -12.33 64.96 -53.91
CA MET A 1 -11.08 64.60 -53.21
C MET A 1 -11.08 63.09 -52.99
N ASN A 2 -10.47 62.38 -53.94
CA ASN A 2 -9.26 61.57 -53.78
C ASN A 2 -9.56 60.18 -53.17
N ARG A 3 -9.70 59.12 -53.98
CA ARG A 3 -8.59 58.32 -54.60
C ARG A 3 -7.92 57.46 -53.51
N TRP A 4 -7.85 56.12 -53.51
CA TRP A 4 -7.41 55.18 -54.55
C TRP A 4 -7.50 53.73 -54.00
N ARG A 5 -8.05 52.79 -54.78
CA ARG A 5 -7.35 51.68 -55.51
C ARG A 5 -7.07 50.39 -54.73
N PHE A 6 -7.87 49.39 -55.07
CA PHE A 6 -7.56 48.01 -55.42
C PHE A 6 -6.08 47.61 -55.70
N LEU A 7 -5.81 46.34 -55.33
CA LEU A 7 -5.12 45.26 -56.07
C LEU A 7 -3.60 44.99 -55.88
N LEU A 8 -3.35 43.69 -55.63
CA LEU A 8 -2.29 42.78 -56.13
C LEU A 8 -1.00 42.53 -55.32
N VAL A 9 -0.90 41.26 -54.90
CA VAL A 9 0.19 40.28 -55.15
C VAL A 9 1.51 40.45 -54.40
N ALA A 10 1.81 39.45 -53.57
CA ALA A 10 3.05 38.67 -53.69
C ALA A 10 2.90 37.33 -52.96
N THR A 11 2.78 36.27 -53.75
CA THR A 11 3.14 34.90 -53.38
C THR A 11 4.61 34.84 -53.02
N LEU A 12 5.01 34.18 -51.93
CA LEU A 12 6.25 33.40 -51.92
C LEU A 12 6.31 32.46 -50.71
N SER A 13 6.35 31.18 -51.06
CA SER A 13 6.75 30.05 -50.24
C SER A 13 7.95 30.38 -49.34
N CYS A 14 7.81 30.09 -48.05
CA CYS A 14 8.96 29.80 -47.20
C CYS A 14 8.71 28.44 -46.53
N ILE A 15 8.91 27.40 -47.33
CA ILE A 15 9.33 26.10 -46.84
C ILE A 15 10.69 26.33 -46.16
N CYS A 16 10.70 26.39 -44.84
CA CYS A 16 11.91 26.30 -44.07
C CYS A 16 11.70 25.28 -42.95
N ALA A 17 12.20 24.08 -43.24
CA ALA A 17 12.80 23.13 -42.33
C ALA A 17 12.00 22.69 -41.09
N GLN A 18 11.68 21.39 -41.09
CA GLN A 18 11.28 20.62 -39.92
C GLN A 18 12.18 20.87 -38.71
N LEU A 19 11.55 20.97 -37.54
CA LEU A 19 11.97 20.19 -36.38
C LEU A 19 10.70 19.77 -35.64
N ALA A 20 10.07 18.70 -36.13
CA ALA A 20 9.24 17.87 -35.28
C ALA A 20 10.15 17.35 -34.18
N MET A 21 10.04 17.88 -32.96
CA MET A 21 10.48 17.15 -31.78
C MET A 21 9.55 15.94 -31.66
N ALA A 22 9.89 14.89 -32.39
CA ALA A 22 9.51 13.55 -32.02
C ALA A 22 10.15 13.29 -30.66
N ALA A 23 9.42 13.61 -29.59
CA ALA A 23 9.62 12.94 -28.32
C ALA A 23 9.32 11.46 -28.61
N GLY A 24 10.34 10.74 -29.05
CA GLY A 24 10.26 9.30 -29.18
C GLY A 24 9.81 8.77 -27.81
N PRO A 25 8.87 7.81 -27.76
CA PRO A 25 8.61 7.14 -26.51
C PRO A 25 9.96 6.58 -26.06
N SER A 26 10.43 7.06 -24.91
CA SER A 26 11.51 6.39 -24.20
C SER A 26 11.01 4.97 -23.99
N THR A 27 11.49 4.06 -24.82
CA THR A 27 11.46 2.63 -24.57
C THR A 27 12.40 2.40 -23.40
N ARG A 28 11.94 2.80 -22.21
CA ARG A 28 12.45 2.29 -20.96
C ARG A 28 12.27 0.78 -21.10
N ARG A 29 13.41 0.07 -21.13
CA ARG A 29 13.53 -1.37 -21.34
C ARG A 29 12.51 -2.09 -20.47
N ALA A 30 11.38 -2.46 -21.07
CA ALA A 30 10.39 -3.29 -20.45
C ALA A 30 10.85 -4.73 -20.65
N ASP A 31 11.78 -5.21 -19.82
CA ASP A 31 11.96 -6.66 -19.60
C ASP A 31 12.92 -7.01 -18.44
N GLU A 32 12.89 -6.25 -17.35
CA GLU A 32 13.35 -6.81 -16.07
C GLU A 32 12.11 -6.88 -15.20
N ALA A 33 11.60 -8.10 -15.00
CA ALA A 33 10.47 -8.34 -14.11
C ALA A 33 10.84 -7.72 -12.75
N VAL A 34 10.16 -6.62 -12.40
CA VAL A 34 10.35 -5.96 -11.10
C VAL A 34 9.84 -6.96 -10.07
N ALA A 35 10.73 -7.73 -9.47
CA ALA A 35 10.35 -8.74 -8.49
C ALA A 35 10.14 -8.11 -7.12
N VAL A 36 9.29 -8.73 -6.30
CA VAL A 36 9.14 -8.37 -4.90
C VAL A 36 10.42 -8.75 -4.14
N PRO A 37 11.04 -7.85 -3.34
CA PRO A 37 12.27 -8.16 -2.60
C PRO A 37 11.98 -9.03 -1.36
N VAL A 38 11.74 -10.32 -1.60
CA VAL A 38 11.33 -11.32 -0.58
C VAL A 38 12.33 -11.41 0.58
N ASP A 39 13.62 -11.40 0.30
CA ASP A 39 14.65 -11.56 1.35
C ASP A 39 14.59 -10.42 2.36
N LEU A 40 14.45 -9.18 1.88
CA LEU A 40 14.32 -7.99 2.72
C LEU A 40 13.05 -8.05 3.57
N ILE A 41 11.92 -8.38 2.94
CA ILE A 41 10.62 -8.42 3.62
C ILE A 41 10.62 -9.54 4.66
N SER A 42 11.11 -10.73 4.31
CA SER A 42 11.13 -11.89 5.19
C SER A 42 12.10 -11.75 6.37
N ALA A 43 13.22 -11.05 6.19
CA ALA A 43 14.15 -10.75 7.28
C ALA A 43 13.52 -9.85 8.35
N ALA A 44 12.69 -8.89 7.92
CA ALA A 44 12.13 -7.89 8.83
C ALA A 44 10.76 -8.27 9.41
N LEU A 45 9.92 -8.94 8.63
CA LEU A 45 8.55 -9.31 9.00
C LEU A 45 8.39 -10.81 9.19
N GLY A 46 9.42 -11.64 9.00
CA GLY A 46 9.34 -13.10 9.05
C GLY A 46 8.85 -13.73 7.75
N LYS A 47 8.94 -15.06 7.67
CA LYS A 47 8.62 -15.81 6.45
C LYS A 47 7.13 -15.72 6.07
N GLY A 48 6.89 -15.63 4.77
CA GLY A 48 5.60 -15.69 4.11
C GLY A 48 5.57 -16.71 2.98
N THR A 49 4.51 -16.67 2.18
CA THR A 49 4.28 -17.54 1.02
C THR A 49 4.20 -16.72 -0.27
N MET A 50 4.72 -17.25 -1.37
CA MET A 50 4.61 -16.66 -2.70
C MET A 50 3.50 -17.39 -3.48
N ASP A 51 2.59 -16.63 -4.09
CA ASP A 51 1.52 -17.12 -4.97
C ASP A 51 1.27 -16.08 -6.06
N ASP A 52 1.37 -16.45 -7.35
CA ASP A 52 1.19 -15.58 -8.52
C ASP A 52 1.74 -14.14 -8.34
N GLU A 53 3.05 -14.02 -8.04
CA GLU A 53 3.80 -12.77 -7.80
C GLU A 53 3.45 -12.00 -6.52
N VAL A 54 2.49 -12.49 -5.73
CA VAL A 54 2.09 -11.91 -4.45
C VAL A 54 2.83 -12.61 -3.33
N TYR A 55 3.69 -11.88 -2.63
CA TYR A 55 4.31 -12.34 -1.39
C TYR A 55 3.42 -11.98 -0.20
N THR A 56 2.89 -13.00 0.48
CA THR A 56 1.93 -12.84 1.57
C THR A 56 2.55 -13.21 2.91
N ILE A 57 2.42 -12.31 3.89
CA ILE A 57 2.79 -12.56 5.28
C ILE A 57 1.53 -12.56 6.15
N VAL A 58 1.39 -13.59 6.97
CA VAL A 58 0.31 -13.73 7.95
C VAL A 58 0.89 -13.66 9.36
N LYS A 59 0.30 -12.80 10.19
CA LYS A 59 0.62 -12.62 11.62
C LYS A 59 -0.59 -12.94 12.48
N PRO A 60 -0.73 -14.21 12.93
CA PRO A 60 -1.82 -14.61 13.81
C PRO A 60 -1.74 -13.90 15.16
N ARG A 61 -2.88 -13.43 15.66
CA ARG A 61 -3.08 -12.83 16.98
C ARG A 61 -3.41 -13.90 18.02
N LYS A 62 -2.41 -14.71 18.37
CA LYS A 62 -2.55 -15.77 19.40
C LYS A 62 -2.64 -15.22 20.82
N ASP A 63 -2.31 -13.94 20.98
CA ASP A 63 -2.36 -13.19 22.24
C ASP A 63 -3.77 -12.68 22.58
N LEU A 64 -4.67 -12.60 21.61
CA LEU A 64 -6.05 -12.16 21.82
C LEU A 64 -6.94 -13.34 22.23
N LEU A 65 -7.47 -13.27 23.45
CA LEU A 65 -8.53 -14.16 23.93
C LEU A 65 -9.88 -13.52 23.63
N VAL A 66 -10.37 -13.73 22.41
CA VAL A 66 -11.65 -13.21 21.95
C VAL A 66 -12.76 -14.16 22.37
N SER A 67 -13.65 -13.66 23.22
CA SER A 67 -14.72 -14.42 23.87
C SER A 67 -16.03 -13.62 23.84
N GLN A 68 -17.02 -14.06 24.61
CA GLN A 68 -18.33 -13.40 24.71
C GLN A 68 -19.09 -13.36 23.39
N ILE A 69 -18.99 -14.44 22.63
CA ILE A 69 -19.94 -14.82 21.59
C ILE A 69 -20.68 -16.07 22.06
N ASP A 70 -21.93 -16.26 21.62
CA ASP A 70 -22.76 -17.39 22.05
C ASP A 70 -22.17 -18.78 21.69
N MET A 71 -21.14 -18.80 20.84
CA MET A 71 -20.46 -20.00 20.36
C MET A 71 -19.12 -20.32 21.04
N GLY A 72 -18.74 -19.59 22.10
CA GLY A 72 -17.48 -19.81 22.83
C GLY A 72 -16.30 -18.96 22.32
N ASP A 73 -15.06 -19.36 22.63
CA ASP A 73 -13.89 -18.55 22.26
C ASP A 73 -13.54 -18.66 20.77
N VAL A 74 -13.12 -17.55 20.16
CA VAL A 74 -12.70 -17.52 18.76
C VAL A 74 -11.21 -17.90 18.67
N PRO A 75 -10.86 -19.04 18.06
CA PRO A 75 -9.46 -19.43 17.94
C PRO A 75 -8.73 -18.52 16.94
N ALA A 76 -7.44 -18.28 17.18
CA ALA A 76 -6.65 -17.40 16.30
C ALA A 76 -6.65 -17.86 14.83
N ALA A 77 -6.71 -19.18 14.62
CA ALA A 77 -6.77 -19.81 13.30
C ALA A 77 -8.07 -19.49 12.51
N ALA A 78 -9.13 -18.98 13.16
CA ALA A 78 -10.37 -18.56 12.52
C ALA A 78 -10.29 -17.17 11.85
N GLY A 79 -9.08 -16.64 11.63
CA GLY A 79 -8.87 -15.38 10.91
C GLY A 79 -8.49 -14.17 11.77
N LEU A 80 -8.21 -14.37 13.06
CA LEU A 80 -7.60 -13.35 13.91
C LEU A 80 -6.12 -13.19 13.53
N ALA A 81 -5.88 -12.48 12.43
CA ALA A 81 -4.53 -12.25 11.92
C ALA A 81 -4.42 -10.91 11.20
N SER A 82 -3.24 -10.31 11.31
CA SER A 82 -2.82 -9.26 10.37
C SER A 82 -2.22 -9.92 9.13
N VAL A 83 -2.58 -9.44 7.94
CA VAL A 83 -2.19 -10.04 6.66
C VAL A 83 -1.68 -8.96 5.74
N PHE A 84 -0.53 -9.20 5.12
CA PHE A 84 0.16 -8.23 4.26
C PHE A 84 0.49 -8.89 2.92
N HIS A 85 0.07 -8.25 1.83
CA HIS A 85 0.29 -8.69 0.47
C HIS A 85 1.21 -7.69 -0.24
N PHE A 86 2.38 -8.16 -0.64
CA PHE A 86 3.35 -7.39 -1.41
C PHE A 86 3.35 -7.89 -2.85
N PHE A 87 3.27 -6.98 -3.81
CA PHE A 87 3.23 -7.33 -5.23
C PHE A 87 3.92 -6.23 -6.05
N PRO A 88 4.41 -6.55 -7.25
CA PRO A 88 5.27 -5.64 -7.99
C PRO A 88 4.52 -4.41 -8.52
N CYS A 89 5.25 -3.30 -8.69
CA CYS A 89 4.79 -2.12 -9.43
C CYS A 89 5.61 -1.96 -10.72
N PRO A 90 4.98 -1.71 -11.88
CA PRO A 90 5.71 -1.35 -13.11
C PRO A 90 6.61 -0.11 -12.96
N CYS A 91 6.37 0.68 -11.92
CA CYS A 91 7.14 1.87 -11.57
C CYS A 91 8.47 1.57 -10.83
N GLY A 92 8.82 0.31 -10.58
CA GLY A 92 10.02 -0.10 -9.85
C GLY A 92 9.87 -0.13 -8.32
N LYS A 93 8.71 0.28 -7.80
CA LYS A 93 8.37 0.23 -6.36
C LYS A 93 7.64 -1.06 -6.00
N THR A 94 7.31 -1.21 -4.71
CA THR A 94 6.45 -2.30 -4.22
C THR A 94 5.07 -1.76 -3.90
N ASN A 95 4.03 -2.47 -4.34
CA ASN A 95 2.66 -2.25 -3.86
C ASN A 95 2.42 -3.07 -2.61
N LEU A 96 1.65 -2.51 -1.69
CA LEU A 96 1.23 -3.17 -0.46
C LEU A 96 -0.27 -2.98 -0.29
N ILE A 97 -0.98 -4.08 -0.07
CA ILE A 97 -2.34 -4.09 0.45
C ILE A 97 -2.36 -5.02 1.65
N GLY A 98 -3.12 -4.67 2.67
CA GLY A 98 -3.21 -5.54 3.83
C GLY A 98 -4.26 -5.13 4.83
N GLN A 99 -4.26 -5.88 5.92
CA GLN A 99 -5.06 -5.59 7.09
C GLN A 99 -4.28 -5.79 8.37
N PHE A 100 -4.55 -4.93 9.35
CA PHE A 100 -4.22 -5.20 10.74
C PHE A 100 -5.46 -5.71 11.48
N CYS A 101 -5.26 -6.75 12.29
CA CYS A 101 -6.22 -7.21 13.29
C CYS A 101 -5.76 -6.68 14.65
N VAL A 102 -6.54 -5.77 15.24
CA VAL A 102 -6.17 -5.01 16.45
C VAL A 102 -7.26 -5.06 17.49
N ALA A 103 -6.89 -5.03 18.76
CA ALA A 103 -7.85 -4.75 19.83
C ALA A 103 -8.23 -3.26 19.85
N ASP A 104 -9.38 -2.94 20.44
CA ASP A 104 -9.87 -1.56 20.59
C ASP A 104 -8.86 -0.60 21.23
N TYR A 105 -8.08 -1.06 22.20
CA TYR A 105 -7.05 -0.26 22.86
C TYR A 105 -5.77 -0.04 22.02
N GLU A 106 -5.57 -0.82 20.96
CA GLU A 106 -4.42 -0.72 20.03
C GLU A 106 -4.74 0.12 18.79
N LEU A 107 -6.04 0.29 18.48
CA LEU A 107 -6.52 0.84 17.22
C LEU A 107 -5.86 2.18 16.84
N ASN A 108 -5.97 3.19 17.70
CA ASN A 108 -5.50 4.54 17.36
C ASN A 108 -3.98 4.60 17.19
N VAL A 109 -3.21 3.89 18.03
CA VAL A 109 -1.75 3.92 17.93
C VAL A 109 -1.26 3.22 16.66
N VAL A 110 -1.91 2.12 16.25
CA VAL A 110 -1.60 1.46 14.97
C VAL A 110 -1.95 2.38 13.80
N VAL A 111 -3.11 3.04 13.83
CA VAL A 111 -3.51 4.04 12.82
C VAL A 111 -2.47 5.15 12.68
N ASP A 112 -1.96 5.66 13.79
CA ASP A 112 -0.96 6.73 13.78
C ASP A 112 0.38 6.26 13.20
N GLU A 113 0.85 5.06 13.54
CA GLU A 113 2.08 4.50 12.97
C GLU A 113 1.97 4.26 11.46
N LEU A 114 0.82 3.79 10.97
CA LEU A 114 0.58 3.64 9.54
C LEU A 114 0.62 4.99 8.81
N ARG A 115 0.00 6.03 9.38
CA ARG A 115 0.00 7.37 8.80
C ARG A 115 1.40 8.00 8.75
N LYS A 116 2.22 7.80 9.79
CA LYS A 116 3.62 8.28 9.81
C LYS A 116 4.47 7.67 8.70
N ALA A 117 4.10 6.47 8.23
CA ALA A 117 4.79 5.76 7.17
C ALA A 117 4.15 5.95 5.78
N ASP A 118 3.27 6.95 5.62
CA ASP A 118 2.51 7.21 4.38
C ASP A 118 1.69 5.99 3.89
N ILE A 119 1.27 5.12 4.81
CA ILE A 119 0.37 4.00 4.52
C ILE A 119 -1.07 4.47 4.64
N GLN A 120 -1.83 4.39 3.54
CA GLN A 120 -3.17 4.93 3.45
C GLN A 120 -4.20 3.96 4.02
N ILE A 121 -4.99 4.44 4.99
CA ILE A 121 -6.06 3.66 5.59
C ILE A 121 -7.28 3.70 4.66
N ALA A 122 -7.72 2.53 4.22
CA ALA A 122 -8.88 2.36 3.35
C ALA A 122 -10.18 2.15 4.15
N SER A 123 -10.12 1.41 5.26
CA SER A 123 -11.29 1.21 6.13
C SER A 123 -10.88 0.78 7.55
N VAL A 124 -11.77 1.06 8.50
CA VAL A 124 -11.72 0.53 9.87
C VAL A 124 -13.10 -0.01 10.19
N ALA A 125 -13.19 -1.27 10.57
CA ALA A 125 -14.46 -1.91 10.92
C ALA A 125 -14.28 -2.91 12.07
N PRO A 126 -15.28 -3.14 12.93
CA PRO A 126 -15.25 -4.24 13.88
C PRO A 126 -15.18 -5.58 13.15
N MET A 127 -14.51 -6.58 13.73
CA MET A 127 -14.44 -7.93 13.19
C MET A 127 -15.75 -8.69 13.46
N LEU A 128 -16.19 -8.74 14.73
CA LEU A 128 -17.48 -9.26 15.15
C LEU A 128 -18.24 -8.24 16.01
N LEU A 129 -19.52 -8.52 16.27
CA LEU A 129 -20.35 -7.75 17.19
C LEU A 129 -20.46 -8.50 18.53
N GLY A 130 -20.38 -7.78 19.65
CA GLY A 130 -20.55 -8.33 21.00
C GLY A 130 -19.30 -8.96 21.63
N GLU A 131 -18.27 -9.27 20.83
CA GLU A 131 -17.04 -9.90 21.31
C GLU A 131 -16.25 -9.04 22.33
N LYS A 132 -15.52 -9.72 23.21
CA LYS A 132 -14.54 -9.10 24.13
C LYS A 132 -13.17 -9.79 24.06
N PRO A 133 -12.06 -9.03 23.98
CA PRO A 133 -12.00 -7.59 23.67
C PRO A 133 -12.58 -7.32 22.28
N ARG A 134 -13.01 -6.07 22.01
CA ARG A 134 -13.48 -5.71 20.67
C ARG A 134 -12.30 -5.76 19.70
N VAL A 135 -12.44 -6.48 18.60
CA VAL A 135 -11.43 -6.53 17.55
C VAL A 135 -11.86 -5.65 16.38
N PHE A 136 -10.90 -4.92 15.84
CA PHE A 136 -11.06 -4.11 14.65
C PHE A 136 -10.12 -4.59 13.55
N ILE A 137 -10.61 -4.51 12.32
CA ILE A 137 -9.83 -4.72 11.12
C ILE A 137 -9.56 -3.36 10.48
N ILE A 138 -8.28 -3.00 10.38
CA ILE A 138 -7.81 -1.82 9.66
C ILE A 138 -7.31 -2.27 8.31
N ARG A 139 -8.00 -1.94 7.22
CA ARG A 139 -7.51 -2.21 5.85
C ARG A 139 -6.78 -1.01 5.31
N PHE A 140 -5.71 -1.25 4.58
CA PHE A 140 -4.85 -0.20 4.06
C PHE A 140 -4.21 -0.58 2.72
N PHE A 141 -3.66 0.42 2.04
CA PHE A 141 -2.81 0.23 0.87
C PHE A 141 -1.69 1.27 0.86
N ALA A 142 -0.60 0.94 0.17
CA ALA A 142 0.53 1.84 -0.01
C ALA A 142 1.35 1.46 -1.25
N ARG A 143 2.18 2.41 -1.70
CA ARG A 143 3.19 2.19 -2.74
C ARG A 143 4.45 2.97 -2.40
N ALA A 144 5.52 2.26 -2.08
CA ALA A 144 6.80 2.86 -1.75
C ALA A 144 7.94 1.85 -1.97
N GLU A 145 9.16 2.25 -1.63
CA GLU A 145 10.29 1.32 -1.51
C GLU A 145 9.97 0.27 -0.44
N ALA A 146 10.31 -1.00 -0.72
CA ALA A 146 9.99 -2.10 0.18
C ALA A 146 10.53 -1.88 1.59
N ALA A 147 11.72 -1.28 1.72
CA ALA A 147 12.33 -0.95 3.00
C ALA A 147 11.44 -0.04 3.87
N GLY A 148 10.88 1.03 3.27
CA GLY A 148 10.01 1.97 3.98
C GLY A 148 8.67 1.33 4.38
N LEU A 149 8.08 0.52 3.49
CA LEU A 149 6.85 -0.21 3.78
C LEU A 149 7.04 -1.17 4.96
N VAL A 150 8.11 -1.95 4.92
CA VAL A 150 8.45 -2.94 5.94
C VAL A 150 8.74 -2.26 7.28
N GLU A 151 9.44 -1.13 7.29
CA GLU A 151 9.69 -0.36 8.50
C GLU A 151 8.38 0.14 9.14
N GLY A 152 7.49 0.74 8.34
CA GLY A 152 6.18 1.20 8.79
C GLY A 152 5.34 0.07 9.39
N LEU A 153 5.27 -1.07 8.71
CA LEU A 153 4.57 -2.26 9.21
C LEU A 153 5.19 -2.79 10.51
N ARG A 154 6.51 -2.82 10.62
CA ARG A 154 7.20 -3.27 11.84
C ARG A 154 6.90 -2.35 13.01
N ASN A 155 6.85 -1.04 12.80
CA ASN A 155 6.52 -0.07 13.85
C ASN A 155 5.07 -0.23 14.33
N ALA A 156 4.12 -0.44 13.41
CA ALA A 156 2.74 -0.76 13.75
C ALA A 156 2.61 -2.10 14.50
N LEU A 157 3.27 -3.17 14.04
CA LEU A 157 3.24 -4.50 14.67
C LEU A 157 3.78 -4.52 16.11
N ARG A 158 4.68 -3.59 16.47
CA ARG A 158 5.18 -3.45 17.86
C ARG A 158 4.07 -3.09 18.86
N TRP A 159 2.93 -2.60 18.38
CA TRP A 159 1.78 -2.26 19.22
C TRP A 159 0.75 -3.38 19.32
N THR A 160 0.86 -4.43 18.51
CA THR A 160 -0.07 -5.56 18.46
C THR A 160 0.56 -6.86 18.97
N SER A 161 1.66 -6.78 19.73
CA SER A 161 2.46 -7.95 20.17
C SER A 161 2.64 -8.00 21.70
N ASP A 162 2.16 -9.10 22.28
CA ASP A 162 2.40 -9.76 23.58
C ASP A 162 2.35 -9.00 24.92
N LYS A 163 2.28 -7.67 24.99
CA LYS A 163 1.95 -6.98 26.26
C LYS A 163 1.13 -5.71 26.05
N PRO A 164 0.02 -5.50 26.79
CA PRO A 164 -0.63 -4.20 26.83
C PRO A 164 0.39 -3.17 27.34
N LYS A 165 0.81 -2.26 26.46
CA LYS A 165 1.73 -1.17 26.83
C LYS A 165 0.91 -0.06 27.50
N PRO A 166 1.31 0.44 28.68
CA PRO A 166 0.63 1.56 29.31
C PRO A 166 0.70 2.80 28.42
N ARG A 167 -0.40 3.54 28.35
CA ARG A 167 -0.46 4.85 27.67
C ARG A 167 0.45 5.84 28.44
N LYS A 168 1.25 6.62 27.72
CA LYS A 168 1.86 7.84 28.26
C LYS A 168 0.86 8.99 28.17
#